data_AF-A0A3S3E7R8-F1
#
_entry.id   AF-A0A3S3E7R8-F1
#
_cell.length_a   1.000
_cell.length_b   1.000
_cell.length_c   1.000
_cell.angle_alpha   90.00
_cell.angle_beta   90.00
_cell.angle_gamma   90.00
#
_symmetry.space_group_name_H-M   'P 1'
#
loop_
_entity.id
_entity.type
_entity.pdbx_description
1 polymer ?
#
loop_
_entity_poly.entity_id
_entity_poly.type
_entity_poly.pdbx_seq_one_letter_code
_entity_poly.pdbx_strand_id
1 'polypeptide(L)'
;MPAIQHVHPILVHFPIVLIYTLAVIDLIALAKSNAVTMRSSVGTISTFVAVTAGLFAVGTWFFGGMALDHAEAAGFSSEVAEIHESLGTISAATFLGWGLIRLALWARNRELGTLALAIPAVEIAGAALVTVTAYYGGQLVYDLGVNVTKAAVGG
;
A
#
# COMPACT_ATOMS: atom_id res chain seq x y z
N MET A 1 -3.73 18.43 -16.76
CA MET A 1 -3.51 17.52 -15.62
C MET A 1 -4.51 16.38 -15.74
N PRO A 2 -4.18 15.13 -15.36
CA PRO A 2 -5.17 14.04 -15.37
C PRO A 2 -6.35 14.39 -14.47
N ALA A 3 -7.55 13.90 -14.80
CA ALA A 3 -8.72 14.07 -13.95
C ALA A 3 -8.50 13.34 -12.60
N ILE A 4 -9.05 13.88 -11.52
CA ILE A 4 -8.73 13.45 -10.15
C ILE A 4 -9.01 11.96 -9.93
N GLN A 5 -10.10 11.45 -10.50
CA GLN A 5 -10.52 10.06 -10.45
C GLN A 5 -9.56 9.09 -11.15
N HIS A 6 -8.63 9.58 -11.97
CA HIS A 6 -7.61 8.77 -12.65
C HIS A 6 -6.27 8.75 -11.92
N VAL A 7 -6.09 9.59 -10.89
CA VAL A 7 -4.83 9.64 -10.13
C VAL A 7 -4.70 8.42 -9.21
N HIS A 8 -5.77 8.03 -8.52
CA HIS A 8 -5.75 6.87 -7.62
C HIS A 8 -5.32 5.56 -8.32
N PRO A 9 -5.91 5.14 -9.47
CA PRO A 9 -5.48 3.94 -10.18
C PRO A 9 -4.02 3.97 -10.67
N ILE A 10 -3.42 5.15 -10.85
CA ILE A 10 -1.99 5.26 -11.14
C ILE A 10 -1.18 5.00 -9.87
N LEU A 11 -1.56 5.63 -8.75
CA LEU A 11 -0.82 5.55 -7.49
C LEU A 11 -0.87 4.18 -6.81
N VAL A 12 -1.95 3.40 -6.94
CA VAL A 12 -2.08 2.08 -6.29
C VAL A 12 -0.94 1.11 -6.61
N HIS A 13 -0.30 1.24 -7.78
CA HIS A 13 0.79 0.35 -8.20
C HIS A 13 2.02 0.47 -7.29
N PHE A 14 2.28 1.66 -6.76
CA PHE A 14 3.47 1.91 -5.93
C PHE A 14 3.41 1.15 -4.59
N PRO A 15 2.41 1.32 -3.71
CA PRO A 15 2.38 0.60 -2.45
C PRO A 15 2.28 -0.92 -2.65
N ILE A 16 1.58 -1.38 -3.71
CA ILE A 16 1.54 -2.81 -4.08
C ILE A 16 2.95 -3.32 -4.37
N VAL A 17 3.63 -2.76 -5.38
CA VAL A 17 4.95 -3.26 -5.79
C VAL A 17 5.98 -3.09 -4.69
N LEU A 18 5.95 -1.99 -3.95
CA LEU A 18 6.95 -1.70 -2.91
C LEU A 18 6.81 -2.64 -1.72
N ILE A 19 5.60 -3.02 -1.27
CA ILE A 19 5.47 -3.94 -0.14
C ILE A 19 5.91 -5.37 -0.50
N TYR A 20 5.62 -5.83 -1.72
CA TYR A 20 6.13 -7.10 -2.22
C TYR A 20 7.64 -7.08 -2.37
N THR A 21 8.18 -5.99 -2.92
CA THR A 21 9.63 -5.81 -3.07
C THR A 21 10.32 -5.79 -1.70
N LEU A 22 9.73 -5.11 -0.72
CA LEU A 22 10.24 -5.06 0.65
C LEU A 22 10.30 -6.46 1.27
N ALA A 23 9.21 -7.22 1.21
CA ALA A 23 9.16 -8.59 1.74
C ALA A 23 10.24 -9.48 1.10
N VAL A 24 10.46 -9.36 -0.22
CA VAL A 24 11.52 -10.13 -0.91
C VAL A 24 12.91 -9.69 -0.47
N ILE A 25 13.18 -8.38 -0.38
CA ILE A 25 14.47 -7.84 0.09
C ILE A 25 14.78 -8.38 1.49
N ASP A 26 13.81 -8.33 2.39
CA ASP A 26 14.02 -8.66 3.80
C ASP A 26 14.09 -10.17 4.05
N LEU A 27 13.35 -10.98 3.27
CA LEU A 27 13.54 -12.43 3.24
C LEU A 27 14.95 -12.81 2.76
N ILE A 28 15.44 -12.18 1.69
CA ILE A 28 16.80 -12.43 1.18
C ILE A 28 17.84 -11.94 2.19
N ALA A 29 17.62 -10.80 2.83
CA ALA A 29 18.51 -10.27 3.86
C ALA A 29 18.58 -11.23 5.06
N LEU A 30 17.44 -11.71 5.55
CA LEU A 30 17.36 -12.70 6.63
C LEU A 30 18.09 -13.99 6.27
N ALA A 31 17.89 -14.53 5.07
CA ALA A 31 18.57 -15.73 4.59
C ALA A 31 20.11 -15.55 4.49
N LYS A 32 20.58 -14.32 4.33
CA LYS A 32 22.01 -13.95 4.32
C LYS A 32 22.51 -13.45 5.68
N SER A 33 21.69 -13.52 6.73
CA SER A 33 22.00 -12.99 8.07
C SER A 33 22.37 -11.50 8.08
N ASN A 34 21.81 -10.72 7.16
CA ASN A 34 21.99 -9.28 7.08
C ASN A 34 20.94 -8.55 7.93
N ALA A 35 21.37 -7.63 8.79
CA ALA A 35 20.48 -6.79 9.57
C ALA A 35 19.86 -5.67 8.72
N VAL A 36 18.54 -5.72 8.55
CA VAL A 36 17.74 -4.75 7.77
C VAL A 36 17.40 -3.47 8.54
N THR A 37 17.49 -3.51 9.87
CA THR A 37 17.20 -2.38 10.76
C THR A 37 18.43 -1.58 11.18
N MET A 38 19.60 -1.86 10.58
CA MET A 38 20.86 -1.15 10.84
C MET A 38 21.25 -0.26 9.66
N ARG A 39 22.18 0.68 9.89
CA ARG A 39 22.74 1.59 8.87
C ARG A 39 23.77 0.87 7.97
N SER A 40 23.37 -0.26 7.40
CA SER A 40 24.07 -0.98 6.34
C SER A 40 23.49 -0.61 4.97
N SER A 41 24.15 -1.01 3.87
CA SER A 41 23.58 -0.79 2.53
C SER A 41 22.22 -1.46 2.37
N VAL A 42 22.09 -2.72 2.79
CA VAL A 42 20.84 -3.49 2.73
C VAL A 42 19.79 -2.88 3.66
N GLY A 43 20.16 -2.54 4.90
CA GLY A 43 19.21 -1.98 5.87
C GLY A 43 18.74 -0.57 5.51
N THR A 44 19.58 0.22 4.84
CA THR A 44 19.19 1.52 4.29
C THR A 44 18.22 1.33 3.13
N ILE A 45 18.53 0.47 2.15
CA ILE A 45 17.61 0.21 1.02
C ILE A 45 16.25 -0.28 1.54
N SER A 46 16.25 -1.32 2.38
CA SER A 46 15.03 -1.89 2.96
C SER A 46 14.21 -0.86 3.72
N THR A 47 14.84 -0.06 4.60
CA THR A 47 14.13 0.97 5.37
C THR A 47 13.53 2.06 4.48
N PHE A 48 14.24 2.54 3.47
CA PHE A 48 13.71 3.57 2.59
C PHE A 48 12.61 3.02 1.68
N VAL A 49 12.68 1.76 1.24
CA VAL A 49 11.57 1.10 0.55
C VAL A 49 10.32 1.05 1.45
N ALA A 50 10.46 0.71 2.73
CA ALA A 50 9.34 0.70 3.69
C ALA A 50 8.72 2.09 3.88
N VAL A 51 9.55 3.14 4.03
CA VAL A 51 9.08 4.53 4.16
C VAL A 51 8.37 4.97 2.88
N THR A 52 8.96 4.72 1.72
CA THR A 52 8.36 5.08 0.43
C THR A 52 7.05 4.34 0.19
N ALA A 53 6.93 3.06 0.57
CA ALA A 53 5.67 2.31 0.52
C ALA A 53 4.59 2.99 1.36
N GLY A 54 4.91 3.40 2.61
CA GLY A 54 3.99 4.11 3.48
C GLY A 54 3.54 5.46 2.90
N LEU A 55 4.46 6.25 2.35
CA LEU A 55 4.13 7.55 1.74
C LEU A 55 3.20 7.38 0.52
N PHE A 56 3.49 6.42 -0.36
CA PHE A 56 2.62 6.15 -1.50
C PHE A 56 1.27 5.55 -1.09
N ALA A 57 1.20 4.77 -0.01
CA ALA A 57 -0.06 4.25 0.52
C ALA A 57 -0.97 5.39 1.01
N VAL A 58 -0.41 6.37 1.74
CA VAL A 58 -1.14 7.57 2.17
C VAL A 58 -1.62 8.38 0.96
N GLY A 59 -0.77 8.59 -0.03
CA GLY A 59 -1.16 9.27 -1.27
C GLY A 59 -2.30 8.52 -1.98
N THR A 60 -2.17 7.21 -2.12
CA THR A 60 -3.16 6.34 -2.74
C THR A 60 -4.51 6.42 -2.03
N TRP A 61 -4.52 6.36 -0.70
CA TRP A 61 -5.72 6.50 0.12
C TRP A 61 -6.37 7.87 -0.06
N PHE A 62 -5.58 8.96 0.01
CA PHE A 62 -6.08 10.32 -0.15
C PHE A 62 -6.73 10.55 -1.52
N PHE A 63 -6.06 10.16 -2.60
CA PHE A 63 -6.62 10.25 -3.95
C PHE A 63 -7.77 9.27 -4.19
N GLY A 64 -7.82 8.15 -3.45
CA GLY A 64 -8.93 7.19 -3.48
C GLY A 64 -10.21 7.79 -2.90
N GLY A 65 -10.12 8.45 -1.75
CA GLY A 65 -11.25 9.17 -1.15
C GLY A 65 -11.83 10.22 -2.10
N MET A 66 -10.98 11.06 -2.70
CA MET A 66 -11.45 12.05 -3.69
C MET A 66 -12.09 11.41 -4.94
N ALA A 67 -11.62 10.24 -5.35
CA ALA A 67 -12.20 9.51 -6.48
C ALA A 67 -13.57 8.89 -6.11
N LEU A 68 -13.75 8.49 -4.85
CA LEU A 68 -15.02 8.00 -4.32
C LEU A 68 -16.01 9.16 -4.16
N ASP A 69 -15.61 10.28 -3.56
CA ASP A 69 -16.44 11.50 -3.44
C ASP A 69 -16.99 11.94 -4.80
N HIS A 70 -16.15 11.87 -5.85
CA HIS A 70 -16.56 12.17 -7.21
C HIS A 70 -17.64 11.22 -7.73
N ALA A 71 -17.51 9.92 -7.47
CA ALA A 71 -18.48 8.92 -7.88
C ALA A 71 -19.79 9.05 -7.09
N GLU A 72 -19.73 9.29 -5.78
CA GLU A 72 -20.89 9.50 -4.92
C GLU A 72 -21.69 10.75 -5.32
N ALA A 73 -21.00 11.84 -5.66
CA ALA A 73 -21.63 13.04 -6.20
C ALA A 73 -22.35 12.78 -7.54
N ALA A 74 -21.98 11.72 -8.26
CA ALA A 74 -22.67 11.25 -9.46
C ALA A 74 -23.75 10.18 -9.19
N GLY A 75 -24.04 9.88 -7.93
CA GLY A 75 -25.07 8.94 -7.49
C GLY A 75 -24.61 7.50 -7.30
N PHE A 76 -23.30 7.22 -7.32
CA PHE A 76 -22.76 5.89 -7.03
C PHE A 76 -22.80 5.58 -5.53
N SER A 77 -23.15 4.34 -5.17
CA SER A 77 -23.04 3.80 -3.81
C SER A 77 -22.92 2.28 -3.90
N SER A 78 -22.05 1.68 -3.08
CA SER A 78 -21.84 0.24 -3.05
C SER A 78 -21.13 -0.20 -1.77
N GLU A 79 -21.56 -1.32 -1.18
CA GLU A 79 -20.87 -1.97 -0.06
C GLU A 79 -19.42 -2.34 -0.42
N VAL A 80 -19.15 -2.69 -1.69
CA VAL A 80 -17.79 -2.97 -2.18
C VAL A 80 -16.89 -1.74 -2.05
N ALA A 81 -17.46 -0.54 -2.27
CA ALA A 81 -16.71 0.71 -2.18
C ALA A 81 -16.37 1.04 -0.72
N GLU A 82 -17.31 0.86 0.20
CA GLU A 82 -17.08 1.05 1.64
C GLU A 82 -16.02 0.07 2.19
N ILE A 83 -16.08 -1.21 1.76
CA ILE A 83 -15.07 -2.22 2.13
C ILE A 83 -13.71 -1.82 1.59
N HIS A 84 -13.63 -1.45 0.31
CA HIS A 84 -12.37 -1.03 -0.31
C HIS A 84 -11.78 0.22 0.35
N GLU A 85 -12.60 1.22 0.65
CA GLU A 85 -12.18 2.45 1.34
C GLU A 85 -11.66 2.15 2.75
N SER A 86 -12.38 1.31 3.51
CA SER A 86 -11.98 0.87 4.85
C SER A 86 -10.63 0.15 4.80
N LEU A 87 -10.47 -0.79 3.87
CA LEU A 87 -9.21 -1.50 3.64
C LEU A 87 -8.08 -0.58 3.17
N GLY A 88 -8.38 0.41 2.34
CA GLY A 88 -7.46 1.45 1.90
C GLY A 88 -6.94 2.27 3.08
N THR A 89 -7.83 2.65 3.99
CA THR A 89 -7.49 3.36 5.24
C THR A 89 -6.59 2.52 6.14
N ILE A 90 -6.96 1.25 6.36
CA ILE A 90 -6.15 0.31 7.15
C ILE A 90 -4.77 0.09 6.50
N SER A 91 -4.72 -0.04 5.18
CA SER A 91 -3.45 -0.22 4.43
C SER A 91 -2.55 0.99 4.56
N ALA A 92 -3.08 2.20 4.39
CA ALA A 92 -2.32 3.45 4.53
C ALA A 92 -1.76 3.62 5.94
N ALA A 93 -2.60 3.45 6.97
CA ALA A 93 -2.18 3.55 8.35
C ALA A 93 -1.11 2.49 8.71
N THR A 94 -1.31 1.24 8.28
CA THR A 94 -0.39 0.12 8.54
C THR A 94 0.96 0.37 7.87
N PHE A 95 0.99 0.75 6.60
CA PHE A 95 2.25 0.93 5.86
C PHE A 95 2.99 2.19 6.29
N LEU A 96 2.28 3.27 6.60
CA LEU A 96 2.91 4.45 7.20
C LEU A 96 3.50 4.12 8.57
N GLY A 97 2.72 3.47 9.44
CA GLY A 97 3.17 3.05 10.76
C GLY A 97 4.39 2.13 10.69
N TRP A 98 4.38 1.16 9.77
CA TRP A 98 5.51 0.28 9.53
C TRP A 98 6.74 1.03 9.03
N GLY A 99 6.59 1.91 8.04
CA GLY A 99 7.67 2.75 7.54
C GLY A 99 8.31 3.62 8.63
N LEU A 100 7.49 4.20 9.53
CA LEU A 100 7.97 5.00 10.66
C LEU A 100 8.69 4.15 11.71
N ILE A 101 8.17 2.96 12.04
CA ILE A 101 8.85 2.02 12.95
C ILE A 101 10.20 1.61 12.36
N ARG A 102 10.22 1.25 11.08
CA ARG A 102 11.44 0.90 10.33
C ARG A 102 12.46 2.03 10.35
N LEU A 103 12.02 3.25 10.06
CA LEU A 103 12.87 4.44 10.09
C LEU A 103 13.44 4.68 11.49
N ALA A 104 12.64 4.52 12.54
CA ALA A 104 13.09 4.70 13.93
C ALA A 104 14.14 3.65 14.34
N LEU A 105 13.94 2.38 13.96
CA LEU A 105 14.90 1.30 14.22
C LEU A 105 16.23 1.54 13.49
N TRP A 106 16.16 1.89 12.21
CA TRP A 106 17.32 2.25 11.38
C TRP A 106 18.06 3.49 11.91
N ALA A 107 17.32 4.54 12.28
CA ALA A 107 17.90 5.76 12.82
C ALA A 107 18.63 5.49 14.15
N ARG A 108 18.14 4.54 14.95
CA ARG A 108 18.77 4.09 16.20
C ARG A 108 19.84 3.01 16.00
N ASN A 109 20.08 2.58 14.76
CA ASN A 109 21.01 1.50 14.39
C ASN A 109 20.79 0.22 15.22
N ARG A 110 19.53 -0.17 15.43
CA ARG A 110 19.13 -1.28 16.32
C ARG A 110 19.09 -2.60 15.54
N GLU A 111 19.80 -3.60 16.03
CA GLU A 111 19.62 -4.98 15.58
C GLU A 111 18.54 -5.68 16.41
N LEU A 112 17.70 -6.49 15.77
CA LEU A 112 16.59 -7.19 16.42
C LEU A 112 16.92 -8.62 16.87
N GLY A 113 18.12 -9.14 16.54
CA GLY A 113 18.57 -10.47 16.96
C GLY A 113 17.55 -11.56 16.64
N THR A 114 17.05 -12.25 17.67
CA THR A 114 16.05 -13.33 17.54
C THR A 114 14.70 -12.86 16.97
N LEU A 115 14.39 -11.57 17.03
CA LEU A 115 13.18 -10.98 16.47
C LEU A 115 13.34 -10.60 14.98
N ALA A 116 14.49 -10.89 14.34
CA ALA A 116 14.71 -10.58 12.93
C ALA A 116 13.66 -11.21 12.00
N LEU A 117 13.13 -12.39 12.34
CA LEU A 117 12.07 -13.06 11.56
C LEU A 117 10.73 -12.29 11.59
N ALA A 118 10.48 -11.49 12.63
CA ALA A 118 9.23 -10.73 12.76
C ALA A 118 9.10 -9.67 11.65
N ILE A 119 10.22 -9.15 11.15
CA ILE A 119 10.25 -8.13 10.10
C ILE A 119 9.60 -8.64 8.80
N PRO A 120 10.13 -9.68 8.11
CA PRO A 120 9.51 -10.17 6.88
C PRO A 120 8.13 -10.78 7.14
N ALA A 121 7.84 -11.29 8.35
CA ALA A 121 6.50 -11.76 8.69
C ALA A 121 5.45 -10.64 8.65
N VAL A 122 5.77 -9.46 9.20
CA VAL A 122 4.90 -8.27 9.11
C VAL A 122 4.74 -7.81 7.65
N GLU A 123 5.80 -7.88 6.86
CA GLU A 123 5.77 -7.44 5.46
C GLU A 123 4.97 -8.39 4.57
N ILE A 124 5.03 -9.70 4.83
CA ILE A 124 4.16 -10.71 4.19
C ILE A 124 2.70 -10.47 4.56
N ALA A 125 2.40 -10.19 5.84
CA ALA A 125 1.05 -9.83 6.25
C ALA A 125 0.58 -8.53 5.56
N GLY A 126 1.47 -7.56 5.38
CA GLY A 126 1.22 -6.35 4.61
C GLY A 126 0.94 -6.63 3.13
N ALA A 127 1.69 -7.54 2.51
CA ALA A 127 1.44 -7.97 1.13
C ALA A 127 0.07 -8.66 0.98
N ALA A 128 -0.33 -9.48 1.96
CA ALA A 128 -1.67 -10.07 1.99
C ALA A 128 -2.75 -8.99 2.12
N LEU A 129 -2.57 -8.02 3.03
CA LEU A 129 -3.49 -6.89 3.20
C LEU A 129 -3.68 -6.12 1.90
N VAL A 130 -2.60 -5.69 1.23
CA VAL A 130 -2.74 -4.91 -0.02
C VAL A 130 -3.36 -5.73 -1.14
N THR A 131 -3.16 -7.05 -1.15
CA THR A 131 -3.82 -7.95 -2.12
C THR A 131 -5.32 -7.93 -1.95
N VAL A 132 -5.81 -8.03 -0.72
CA VAL A 132 -7.25 -7.98 -0.42
C VAL A 132 -7.80 -6.59 -0.75
N THR A 133 -7.10 -5.52 -0.40
CA THR A 133 -7.47 -4.15 -0.78
C THR A 133 -7.58 -3.99 -2.30
N ALA A 134 -6.60 -4.51 -3.05
CA ALA A 134 -6.55 -4.45 -4.50
C ALA A 134 -7.63 -5.32 -5.17
N TYR A 135 -8.01 -6.45 -4.56
CA TYR A 135 -9.10 -7.30 -5.04
C TYR A 135 -10.42 -6.53 -5.10
N TYR A 136 -10.81 -5.88 -3.99
CA TYR A 136 -12.03 -5.06 -3.97
C TYR A 136 -11.92 -3.82 -4.87
N GLY A 137 -10.73 -3.21 -4.97
CA GLY A 137 -10.49 -2.12 -5.93
C GLY A 137 -10.67 -2.58 -7.39
N GLY A 138 -10.27 -3.81 -7.70
CA GLY A 138 -10.52 -4.46 -8.98
C GLY A 138 -12.01 -4.63 -9.25
N GLN A 139 -12.79 -5.09 -8.28
CA GLN A 139 -14.26 -5.22 -8.42
C GLN A 139 -14.93 -3.88 -8.72
N LEU A 140 -14.49 -2.78 -8.08
CA LEU A 140 -15.02 -1.44 -8.37
C LEU A 140 -14.85 -1.05 -9.84
N VAL A 141 -13.71 -1.40 -10.44
CA VAL A 141 -13.40 -1.01 -11.82
C VAL A 141 -13.98 -2.00 -12.83
N TYR A 142 -13.79 -3.30 -12.63
CA TYR A 142 -14.13 -4.33 -13.60
C TYR A 142 -15.58 -4.79 -13.52
N ASP A 143 -16.16 -4.85 -12.32
CA ASP A 143 -17.54 -5.35 -12.13
C ASP A 143 -18.55 -4.20 -12.06
N LEU A 144 -18.19 -3.10 -11.38
CA LEU A 144 -19.10 -1.96 -11.16
C LEU A 144 -18.85 -0.77 -12.12
N GLY A 145 -17.76 -0.77 -12.88
CA GLY A 145 -17.48 0.27 -13.87
C GLY A 145 -17.27 1.68 -13.30
N VAL A 146 -16.90 1.78 -12.01
CA VAL A 146 -16.74 3.06 -11.29
C VAL A 146 -15.63 3.87 -11.95
N ASN A 147 -15.95 5.11 -12.32
CA ASN A 147 -15.01 6.06 -12.93
C ASN A 147 -14.35 5.60 -14.27
N VAL A 148 -14.83 4.52 -14.90
CA VAL A 148 -14.36 4.03 -16.20
C VAL A 148 -15.40 4.11 -17.33
N THR A 149 -16.69 4.27 -16.99
CA THR A 149 -17.77 4.32 -17.99
C THR A 149 -18.28 5.76 -18.15
N LYS A 150 -18.12 6.36 -19.35
CA LYS A 150 -19.17 7.28 -19.84
C LYS A 150 -20.41 6.41 -19.93
N ALA A 151 -21.46 6.69 -19.15
CA ALA A 151 -22.75 6.00 -19.24
C ALA A 151 -22.98 5.54 -20.69
N ALA A 152 -22.94 4.22 -20.92
CA ALA A 152 -23.34 3.67 -22.18
C ALA A 152 -24.78 4.16 -22.38
N VAL A 153 -24.94 5.00 -23.40
CA VAL A 153 -26.19 5.64 -23.78
C VAL A 153 -27.31 4.61 -23.69
N GLY A 154 -28.30 4.88 -22.85
CA GLY A 154 -29.51 4.07 -22.80
C GLY A 154 -30.12 3.97 -24.20
N GLY A 155 -30.31 2.73 -24.65
CA GLY A 155 -31.25 2.41 -25.71
C GLY A 155 -32.68 2.43 -25.20
#